data_AF-A0A2E5IAH0-F1
#
_entry.id   AF-A0A2E5IAH0-F1
#
_cell.length_a   1.000
_cell.length_b   1.000
_cell.length_c   1.000
_cell.angle_alpha   90.00
_cell.angle_beta   90.00
_cell.angle_gamma   90.00
#
_symmetry.space_group_name_H-M   'P 1'
#
loop_
_entity.id
_entity.type
_entity.pdbx_description
1 polymer ?
#
loop_
_entity_poly.entity_id
_entity_poly.type
_entity_poly.pdbx_seq_one_letter_code
_entity_poly.pdbx_strand_id
1 'polypeptide(L)'
;MHLNEIPPLRLALILISIIYIIFAQNALTTYDLIKDNVISGLILPATLPIIFFVILLDLLMLFVKRSDCEGKIIKKHLSKVIFIEIVLLITLTARWWDYYASIFS
;
A
#
# COMPACT_ATOMS: atom_id res chain seq x y z
N MET A 1 21.64 5.65 -6.39
CA MET A 1 20.31 5.83 -5.77
C MET A 1 20.54 5.91 -4.27
N HIS A 2 20.66 7.11 -3.71
CA HIS A 2 21.01 7.29 -2.30
C HIS A 2 19.74 7.12 -1.44
N LEU A 3 19.74 6.15 -0.52
CA LEU A 3 18.62 5.87 0.38
C LEU A 3 18.24 7.05 1.30
N ASN A 4 19.06 8.11 1.38
CA ASN A 4 18.86 9.26 2.27
C ASN A 4 17.83 10.30 1.78
N GLU A 5 17.31 10.21 0.55
CA GLU A 5 16.34 11.20 0.02
C GLU A 5 14.87 10.76 0.11
N ILE A 6 14.62 9.51 0.52
CA ILE A 6 13.25 9.00 0.71
C ILE A 6 12.89 9.23 2.19
N PRO A 7 11.82 9.98 2.51
CA PRO A 7 11.41 10.13 3.89
C PRO A 7 11.19 8.73 4.49
N PRO A 8 11.65 8.47 5.73
CA PRO A 8 11.65 7.13 6.33
C PRO A 8 10.26 6.49 6.34
N LEU A 9 9.22 7.32 6.41
CA LEU A 9 7.82 6.92 6.29
C LEU A 9 7.51 6.21 4.96
N ARG A 10 8.03 6.68 3.82
CA ARG A 10 7.80 6.05 2.50
C ARG A 10 8.46 4.71 2.37
N LEU A 11 9.69 4.59 2.86
CA LEU A 11 10.39 3.33 2.81
C LEU A 11 9.65 2.29 3.67
N ALA A 12 9.16 2.70 4.84
CA ALA A 12 8.29 1.88 5.67
C ALA A 12 6.99 1.50 4.94
N LEU A 13 6.32 2.44 4.27
CA LEU A 13 5.09 2.18 3.51
C LEU A 13 5.30 1.18 2.37
N ILE A 14 6.40 1.30 1.63
CA ILE A 14 6.73 0.37 0.55
C ILE A 14 6.98 -1.03 1.13
N LEU A 15 7.79 -1.15 2.17
CA LEU A 15 8.05 -2.43 2.83
C LEU A 15 6.77 -3.08 3.36
N ILE A 16 5.94 -2.31 4.08
CA ILE A 16 4.68 -2.79 4.63
C ILE A 16 3.75 -3.21 3.49
N SER A 17 3.61 -2.43 2.43
CA SER A 17 2.76 -2.78 1.29
C SER A 17 3.20 -4.07 0.61
N ILE A 18 4.51 -4.28 0.46
CA ILE A 18 5.06 -5.53 -0.10
C ILE A 18 4.70 -6.72 0.81
N ILE A 19 4.83 -6.58 2.12
CA ILE A 19 4.41 -7.61 3.09
C ILE A 19 2.92 -7.93 2.87
N TYR A 20 2.05 -6.93 2.80
CA TYR A 20 0.61 -7.16 2.60
C TYR A 20 0.27 -7.78 1.24
N ILE A 21 1.05 -7.51 0.18
CA ILE A 21 0.86 -8.13 -1.14
C ILE A 21 1.24 -9.62 -1.10
N ILE A 22 2.35 -9.96 -0.41
CA ILE A 22 2.84 -11.34 -0.29
C ILE A 22 1.90 -12.18 0.57
N PHE A 23 1.44 -11.62 1.69
CA PHE A 23 0.56 -12.28 2.66
C PHE A 23 -0.93 -12.13 2.34
N ALA A 24 -1.28 -11.62 1.16
CA ALA A 24 -2.67 -11.51 0.74
C ALA A 24 -3.34 -12.89 0.69
N GLN A 25 -4.52 -12.96 1.28
CA GLN A 25 -5.26 -14.20 1.43
C GLN A 25 -6.07 -14.50 0.17
N ASN A 26 -6.22 -15.79 -0.14
CA ASN A 26 -7.02 -16.22 -1.28
C ASN A 26 -8.44 -16.55 -0.81
N ALA A 27 -9.45 -16.34 -1.66
CA ALA A 27 -10.86 -16.62 -1.31
C ALA A 27 -11.14 -18.08 -0.89
N LEU A 28 -10.23 -19.01 -1.19
CA LEU A 28 -10.34 -20.44 -0.91
C LEU A 28 -9.70 -20.88 0.43
N THR A 29 -9.07 -19.98 1.19
CA THR A 29 -8.64 -20.32 2.56
C THR A 29 -9.86 -20.39 3.46
N THR A 30 -10.41 -21.60 3.63
CA THR A 30 -11.42 -21.92 4.64
C THR A 30 -10.84 -21.61 6.01
N TYR A 31 -11.33 -20.52 6.61
CA TYR A 31 -10.85 -20.04 7.90
C TYR A 31 -11.42 -20.89 9.03
N ASP A 32 -10.55 -21.66 9.67
CA ASP A 32 -10.88 -22.35 10.91
C ASP A 32 -10.31 -21.52 12.06
N LEU A 33 -11.15 -20.66 12.67
CA LEU A 33 -10.75 -19.67 13.69
C LEU A 33 -9.98 -20.27 14.89
N ILE A 34 -10.08 -21.59 15.08
CA ILE A 34 -9.46 -22.35 16.17
C ILE A 34 -8.08 -22.91 15.76
N LYS A 35 -7.79 -23.08 14.47
CA LYS A 35 -6.53 -23.63 13.93
C LYS A 35 -5.66 -22.60 13.20
N ASP A 36 -6.27 -21.55 12.65
CA ASP A 36 -5.57 -20.62 11.78
C ASP A 36 -4.96 -19.42 12.52
N ASN A 37 -3.84 -18.95 12.00
CA ASN A 37 -3.05 -17.86 12.55
C ASN A 37 -3.85 -16.54 12.54
N VAL A 38 -4.28 -16.08 13.72
CA VAL A 38 -5.06 -14.85 13.98
C VAL A 38 -4.52 -13.63 13.23
N ILE A 39 -3.20 -13.55 13.08
CA ILE A 39 -2.52 -12.44 12.39
C ILE A 39 -2.93 -12.38 10.92
N SER A 40 -2.92 -13.53 10.25
CA SER A 40 -3.29 -13.62 8.83
C SER A 40 -4.78 -13.43 8.60
N GLY A 41 -5.62 -14.01 9.47
CA GLY A 41 -7.06 -14.08 9.22
C GLY A 41 -7.88 -12.90 9.66
N LEU A 42 -7.35 -12.13 10.61
CA LEU A 42 -8.08 -11.03 11.20
C LEU A 42 -7.29 -9.74 11.16
N ILE A 43 -6.04 -9.77 11.66
CA ILE A 43 -5.25 -8.54 11.82
C ILE A 43 -4.91 -7.94 10.46
N LEU A 44 -4.25 -8.69 9.59
CA LEU A 44 -3.86 -8.24 8.24
C LEU A 44 -5.04 -7.66 7.42
N PRO A 45 -6.18 -8.37 7.26
CA PRO A 45 -7.33 -7.81 6.55
C PRO A 45 -7.96 -6.61 7.27
N ALA A 46 -7.97 -6.58 8.61
CA ALA A 46 -8.53 -5.45 9.35
C ALA A 46 -7.65 -4.19 9.26
N THR A 47 -6.34 -4.34 9.15
CA THR A 47 -5.39 -3.21 9.09
C THR A 47 -5.07 -2.75 7.67
N LEU A 48 -5.39 -3.55 6.64
CA LEU A 48 -5.17 -3.16 5.25
C LEU A 48 -5.83 -1.81 4.88
N PRO A 49 -7.09 -1.50 5.25
CA PRO A 49 -7.69 -0.21 4.96
C PRO A 49 -6.88 0.97 5.52
N ILE A 50 -6.26 0.80 6.69
CA ILE A 50 -5.40 1.82 7.30
C ILE A 50 -4.20 2.08 6.39
N ILE A 51 -3.53 1.02 5.92
CA ILE A 51 -2.39 1.14 5.00
C ILE A 51 -2.80 1.83 3.70
N PHE A 52 -3.96 1.45 3.14
CA PHE A 52 -4.52 2.08 1.95
C PHE A 52 -4.69 3.60 2.13
N PHE A 53 -5.29 4.03 3.25
CA PHE A 53 -5.48 5.46 3.52
C PHE A 53 -4.16 6.21 3.77
N VAL A 54 -3.17 5.58 4.39
CA VAL A 54 -1.86 6.23 4.60
C VAL A 54 -1.13 6.42 3.28
N ILE A 55 -1.16 5.43 2.36
CA ILE A 55 -0.61 5.60 1.00
C ILE A 55 -1.35 6.72 0.26
N LEU A 56 -2.69 6.77 0.37
CA LEU A 56 -3.49 7.82 -0.26
C LEU A 56 -3.13 9.22 0.26
N LEU A 57 -2.92 9.35 1.57
CA LEU A 57 -2.51 10.60 2.21
C LEU A 57 -1.12 11.05 1.73
N ASP A 58 -0.16 10.13 1.66
CA ASP A 58 1.19 10.44 1.19
C ASP A 58 1.20 10.87 -0.30
N LEU A 59 0.39 10.19 -1.11
CA LEU A 59 0.16 10.52 -2.51
C LEU A 59 -0.45 11.92 -2.69
N LEU A 60 -1.39 12.29 -1.82
CA LEU A 60 -1.93 13.66 -1.76
C LEU A 60 -0.84 14.68 -1.41
N MET A 61 -0.01 14.41 -0.40
CA MET A 61 1.11 15.27 -0.03
C MET A 61 2.12 15.43 -1.18
N LEU A 62 2.37 14.37 -1.94
CA LEU A 62 3.23 14.42 -3.13
C LEU A 62 2.65 15.30 -4.24
N PHE A 63 1.35 15.23 -4.48
CA PHE A 63 0.68 16.12 -5.43
C PHE A 63 0.79 17.58 -5.01
N VAL A 64 0.54 17.88 -3.73
CA VAL A 64 0.70 19.23 -3.17
C VAL A 64 2.14 19.72 -3.35
N LYS A 65 3.12 18.92 -2.93
CA LYS A 65 4.54 19.26 -3.07
C LYS A 65 4.97 19.46 -4.53
N ARG A 66 4.45 18.66 -5.45
CA ARG A 66 4.72 18.80 -6.88
C ARG A 66 4.14 20.08 -7.47
N SER A 67 2.97 20.51 -6.99
CA SER A 67 2.33 21.75 -7.40
C SER A 67 3.15 22.98 -6.99
N ASP A 68 3.76 22.92 -5.81
CA ASP A 68 4.53 24.02 -5.22
C ASP A 68 5.99 24.10 -5.71
N CYS A 69 6.58 22.99 -6.17
CA CYS A 69 7.93 23.01 -6.71
C CYS A 69 7.98 23.70 -8.09
N GLU A 70 8.99 24.52 -8.37
CA GLU A 70 9.20 25.10 -9.72
C GLU A 70 10.24 24.33 -10.57
N GLY A 71 11.17 23.62 -9.91
CA GLY A 71 12.29 22.94 -10.59
C GLY A 71 11.88 21.74 -11.46
N LYS A 72 12.25 21.76 -12.76
CA LYS A 72 11.94 20.68 -13.72
C LYS A 72 12.46 19.30 -13.29
N ILE A 73 13.67 19.23 -12.71
CA ILE A 73 14.29 17.98 -12.24
C ILE A 73 13.50 17.42 -11.06
N ILE A 74 13.18 18.26 -10.08
CA ILE A 74 12.43 17.89 -8.87
C ILE A 74 11.01 17.46 -9.24
N LYS A 75 10.32 18.18 -10.13
CA LYS A 75 9.01 17.79 -10.66
C LYS A 75 9.03 16.41 -11.32
N LYS A 76 10.06 16.12 -12.13
CA LYS A 76 10.21 14.81 -12.79
C LYS A 76 10.43 13.70 -11.76
N HIS A 77 11.24 13.95 -10.74
CA HIS A 77 11.47 13.02 -9.64
C HIS A 77 10.17 12.74 -8.86
N LEU A 78 9.47 13.79 -8.41
CA LEU A 78 8.18 13.66 -7.70
C LEU A 78 7.13 12.92 -8.53
N SER A 79 7.07 13.18 -9.83
CA SER A 79 6.13 12.48 -10.74
C SER A 79 6.41 10.98 -10.82
N LYS A 80 7.69 10.57 -10.78
CA LYS A 80 8.06 9.14 -10.71
C LYS A 80 7.64 8.51 -9.38
N VAL A 81 7.84 9.20 -8.27
CA VAL A 81 7.43 8.71 -6.94
C VAL A 81 5.92 8.53 -6.88
N ILE A 82 5.16 9.53 -7.33
CA ILE A 82 3.69 9.45 -7.44
C ILE A 82 3.27 8.24 -8.27
N PHE A 83 3.91 8.02 -9.42
CA PHE A 83 3.61 6.87 -10.26
C PHE A 83 3.84 5.53 -9.53
N ILE A 84 4.95 5.41 -8.80
CA ILE A 84 5.26 4.20 -8.01
C ILE A 84 4.19 3.97 -6.93
N GLU A 85 3.78 5.00 -6.20
CA GLU A 85 2.73 4.87 -5.17
C GLU A 85 1.37 4.53 -5.75
N ILE A 86 0.99 5.10 -6.91
CA ILE A 86 -0.23 4.72 -7.62
C ILE A 86 -0.20 3.23 -7.99
N VAL A 87 0.91 2.77 -8.58
CA VAL A 87 1.06 1.35 -8.97
C VAL A 87 0.99 0.44 -7.74
N LEU A 88 1.63 0.85 -6.64
CA LEU A 88 1.61 0.11 -5.38
C LEU A 88 0.18 0.01 -4.83
N LEU A 89 -0.57 1.13 -4.82
CA LEU A 89 -1.94 1.20 -4.36
C LEU A 89 -2.86 0.29 -5.20
N ILE A 90 -2.77 0.37 -6.52
CA ILE A 90 -3.56 -0.47 -7.44
C ILE A 90 -3.23 -1.95 -7.23
N THR A 91 -1.95 -2.29 -7.11
CA THR A 91 -1.50 -3.68 -6.91
C THR A 91 -2.03 -4.22 -5.57
N LEU A 92 -1.96 -3.41 -4.52
CA LEU A 92 -2.47 -3.75 -3.19
C LEU A 92 -3.98 -4.02 -3.25
N THR A 93 -4.75 -3.12 -3.84
CA THR A 93 -6.21 -3.27 -3.97
C THR A 93 -6.58 -4.47 -4.82
N ALA A 94 -5.95 -4.65 -5.98
CA ALA A 94 -6.22 -5.78 -6.87
C ALA A 94 -5.91 -7.12 -6.19
N ARG A 95 -4.83 -7.18 -5.41
CA ARG A 95 -4.42 -8.41 -4.73
C ARG A 95 -5.37 -8.83 -3.60
N TRP A 96 -5.97 -7.87 -2.91
CA TRP A 96 -6.93 -8.12 -1.83
C TRP A 96 -8.39 -8.15 -2.29
N TRP A 97 -8.65 -7.87 -3.56
CA TRP A 97 -9.99 -7.84 -4.13
C TRP A 97 -10.76 -9.14 -3.90
N ASP A 98 -10.14 -10.29 -4.25
CA ASP A 98 -10.79 -11.59 -4.14
C ASP A 98 -11.21 -11.92 -2.70
N TYR A 99 -10.38 -11.54 -1.72
CA TYR A 99 -10.69 -11.73 -0.30
C TYR A 99 -11.91 -10.91 0.12
N TYR A 100 -11.93 -9.59 -0.11
CA TYR A 100 -13.08 -8.78 0.28
C TYR A 100 -14.33 -9.11 -0.53
N ALA A 101 -14.19 -9.41 -1.82
CA ALA A 101 -15.31 -9.84 -2.65
C ALA A 101 -15.98 -11.09 -2.06
N SER A 102 -15.19 -12.05 -1.58
CA SER A 102 -15.71 -13.28 -0.96
C SER A 102 -16.46 -13.06 0.37
N ILE A 103 -16.17 -11.97 1.09
CA ILE A 103 -16.89 -11.62 2.34
C ILE A 103 -18.27 -11.02 2.03
N PHE A 104 -18.40 -10.31 0.91
CA PHE A 104 -19.64 -9.61 0.54
C PHE A 104 -20.53 -10.36 -0.45
N SER A 105 -20.07 -11.51 -0.97
CA SER A 105 -20.84 -12.41 -1.86
C SER A 105 -21.49 -13.56 -1.10
#